data_AF-A0A3G1I9D6-F1
#
_entry.id   AF-A0A3G1I9D6-F1
#
_cell.length_a   1.000
_cell.length_b   1.000
_cell.length_c   1.000
_cell.angle_alpha   90.00
_cell.angle_beta   90.00
_cell.angle_gamma   90.00
#
_symmetry.space_group_name_H-M   'P 1'
#
loop_
_entity.id
_entity.type
_entity.pdbx_description
1 polymer ?
#
loop_
_entity_poly.entity_id
_entity_poly.type
_entity_poly.pdbx_seq_one_letter_code
_entity_poly.pdbx_strand_id
1 'polypeptide(L)'
;MNTYFINGDIKLPKFTLKILWLENNIAIAIDQIIGKGTSPLTPYFFWPRNDAWEHLKSELESKPWISETNKIHLLNQATEIINYWQEEGQKSSLPIVQAKFPNFIFSGSC
;
A
#
# COMPACT_ATOMS: atom_id res chain seq x y z
N MET A 1 -37.98 14.34 17.02
CA MET A 1 -37.46 15.41 16.13
C MET A 1 -35.94 15.30 16.16
N ASN A 2 -35.36 14.80 15.07
CA ASN A 2 -33.92 14.63 14.93
C ASN A 2 -33.22 16.00 14.90
N THR A 3 -32.34 16.25 15.86
CA THR A 3 -31.28 17.25 15.73
C THR A 3 -30.01 16.52 15.31
N TYR A 4 -29.48 16.99 14.19
CA TYR A 4 -28.40 16.43 13.39
C TYR A 4 -27.12 16.20 14.22
N PHE A 5 -26.72 14.94 14.31
CA PHE A 5 -25.42 14.53 14.82
C PHE A 5 -24.33 14.73 13.75
N ILE A 6 -23.18 15.18 14.24
CA ILE A 6 -21.78 14.99 13.77
C ILE A 6 -21.26 15.71 12.51
N ASN A 7 -20.49 16.78 12.79
CA ASN A 7 -19.10 17.00 12.35
C ASN A 7 -18.73 16.70 10.89
N GLY A 8 -18.42 17.77 10.16
CA GLY A 8 -17.76 17.74 8.86
C GLY A 8 -16.30 17.28 8.94
N ASP A 9 -16.09 15.97 9.07
CA ASP A 9 -14.84 15.28 8.75
C ASP A 9 -15.16 13.87 8.25
N ILE A 10 -15.55 13.74 6.97
CA ILE A 10 -15.50 12.43 6.30
C ILE A 10 -14.04 12.14 6.00
N LYS A 11 -13.28 11.71 7.02
CA LYS A 11 -11.88 11.37 6.89
C LYS A 11 -11.73 9.86 6.99
N LEU A 12 -11.98 9.12 5.90
CA LEU A 12 -11.50 7.74 5.63
C LEU A 12 -11.95 7.30 4.21
N PRO A 13 -11.16 6.53 3.45
CA PRO A 13 -10.21 5.55 3.95
C PRO A 13 -8.75 6.00 3.83
N LYS A 14 -8.00 5.82 4.91
CA LYS A 14 -6.54 5.86 4.84
C LYS A 14 -6.11 4.51 4.27
N PHE A 15 -5.69 4.49 3.02
CA PHE A 15 -5.12 3.29 2.43
C PHE A 15 -3.68 3.12 2.95
N THR A 16 -3.20 1.89 3.01
CA THR A 16 -1.81 1.57 3.35
C THR A 16 -1.31 0.49 2.41
N LEU A 17 -0.01 0.54 2.08
CA LEU A 17 0.63 -0.53 1.34
C LEU A 17 1.03 -1.65 2.28
N LYS A 18 0.71 -2.87 1.85
CA LYS A 18 1.23 -4.11 2.42
C LYS A 18 2.35 -4.64 1.56
N ILE A 19 3.51 -4.80 2.17
CA ILE A 19 4.74 -5.20 1.48
C ILE A 19 5.13 -6.58 1.98
N LEU A 20 5.16 -7.57 1.08
CA LEU A 20 5.79 -8.85 1.32
C LEU A 20 7.24 -8.78 0.81
N TRP A 21 8.19 -8.75 1.75
CA TRP A 21 9.61 -8.67 1.41
C TRP A 21 10.22 -10.07 1.39
N LEU A 22 10.74 -10.51 0.24
CA LEU A 22 11.42 -11.79 0.07
C LEU A 22 12.83 -11.55 -0.50
N GLU A 23 13.71 -12.55 -0.41
CA GLU A 23 15.10 -12.45 -0.87
C GLU A 23 15.22 -12.00 -2.34
N ASN A 24 14.40 -12.59 -3.21
CA ASN A 24 14.50 -12.40 -4.66
C ASN A 24 13.27 -11.72 -5.27
N ASN A 25 12.25 -11.41 -4.47
CA ASN A 25 11.00 -10.81 -4.95
C ASN A 25 10.43 -9.88 -3.89
N ILE A 26 9.67 -8.88 -4.34
CA ILE A 26 8.82 -8.06 -3.48
C ILE A 26 7.39 -8.23 -3.95
N ALA A 27 6.43 -8.34 -3.03
CA ALA A 27 5.02 -8.30 -3.38
C ALA A 27 4.32 -7.13 -2.71
N ILE A 28 3.44 -6.45 -3.43
CA ILE A 28 2.76 -5.25 -2.97
C ILE A 28 1.26 -5.45 -3.06
N ALA A 29 0.56 -5.13 -1.98
CA ALA A 29 -0.90 -5.10 -1.88
C ALA A 29 -1.35 -3.78 -1.26
N ILE A 30 -2.62 -3.43 -1.43
CA ILE A 30 -3.24 -2.28 -0.77
C ILE A 30 -4.27 -2.80 0.23
N ASP A 31 -4.22 -2.23 1.42
CA ASP A 31 -5.21 -2.42 2.48
C ASP A 31 -5.95 -1.10 2.73
N GLN A 32 -7.25 -1.22 2.97
CA GLN A 32 -8.09 -0.12 3.44
C GLN A 32 -8.08 -0.10 4.97
N ILE A 33 -7.71 1.02 5.61
CA ILE A 33 -7.83 1.18 7.05
C ILE A 33 -9.30 1.43 7.39
N ILE A 34 -9.88 0.58 8.26
CA ILE A 34 -11.27 0.65 8.72
C ILE A 34 -11.30 0.50 10.24
N GLY A 35 -11.72 1.55 10.94
CA GLY A 35 -11.77 1.57 12.41
C GLY A 35 -10.37 1.39 13.02
N LYS A 36 -10.17 0.27 13.72
CA LYS A 36 -8.89 -0.11 14.35
C LYS A 36 -8.09 -1.15 13.55
N GLY A 37 -8.61 -1.61 12.40
CA GLY A 37 -8.01 -2.67 11.60
C GLY A 37 -7.80 -2.28 10.15
N THR A 38 -7.37 -3.26 9.36
CA THR A 38 -7.27 -3.14 7.90
C THR A 38 -8.09 -4.21 7.21
N SER A 39 -8.64 -3.88 6.04
CA SER A 39 -9.31 -4.81 5.14
C SER A 39 -8.52 -4.89 3.83
N PRO A 40 -8.21 -6.10 3.32
CA PRO A 40 -7.57 -6.24 2.01
C PRO A 40 -8.39 -5.58 0.92
N LEU A 41 -7.75 -4.71 0.13
CA LEU A 41 -8.36 -4.06 -1.04
C LEU A 41 -7.91 -4.71 -2.35
N THR A 42 -6.64 -5.13 -2.42
CA THR A 42 -6.06 -5.82 -3.58
C THR A 42 -5.31 -7.07 -3.13
N PRO A 43 -5.14 -8.07 -4.00
CA PRO A 43 -4.19 -9.15 -3.75
C PRO A 43 -2.74 -8.63 -3.77
N TYR A 44 -1.81 -9.49 -3.36
CA TYR A 44 -0.37 -9.25 -3.52
C TYR A 44 0.06 -9.43 -4.97
N PHE A 45 0.67 -8.39 -5.54
CA PHE A 45 1.28 -8.43 -6.86
C PHE A 45 2.79 -8.50 -6.74
N PHE A 46 3.40 -9.50 -7.38
CA PHE A 46 4.82 -9.80 -7.26
C PHE A 46 5.66 -9.10 -8.32
N TRP A 47 6.73 -8.45 -7.88
CA TRP A 47 7.81 -7.85 -8.67
C TRP A 47 9.12 -8.59 -8.37
N PRO A 48 10.02 -8.80 -9.35
CA PRO A 48 9.94 -8.39 -10.75
C PRO A 48 9.27 -9.43 -11.68
N ARG A 49 8.71 -10.52 -11.12
CA ARG A 49 8.10 -11.59 -11.92
C ARG A 49 6.94 -11.10 -12.81
N ASN A 50 6.14 -10.19 -12.28
CA ASN A 50 5.07 -9.49 -12.98
C ASN A 50 5.23 -7.97 -12.79
N ASP A 51 4.55 -7.19 -13.61
CA ASP A 51 4.45 -5.74 -13.41
C ASP A 51 3.46 -5.42 -12.28
N ALA A 52 3.97 -5.49 -11.05
CA ALA A 52 3.17 -5.23 -9.86
C ALA A 52 2.57 -3.82 -9.84
N TRP A 53 3.27 -2.83 -10.42
CA TRP A 53 2.82 -1.44 -10.45
C TRP A 53 1.63 -1.28 -11.40
N GLU A 54 1.71 -1.83 -12.61
CA GLU A 54 0.62 -1.75 -13.58
C GLU A 54 -0.62 -2.52 -13.08
N HIS A 55 -0.43 -3.67 -12.42
CA HIS A 55 -1.53 -4.41 -11.82
C HIS A 55 -2.22 -3.64 -10.68
N LEU A 56 -1.45 -2.97 -9.80
CA LEU A 56 -2.01 -2.10 -8.77
C LEU A 56 -2.81 -0.94 -9.37
N LYS A 57 -2.28 -0.31 -10.42
CA LYS A 57 -2.94 0.77 -11.13
C LYS A 57 -4.27 0.31 -11.73
N SER A 58 -4.27 -0.81 -12.45
CA SER A 58 -5.49 -1.39 -13.03
C SER A 58 -6.55 -1.69 -11.95
N GLU A 59 -6.15 -2.27 -10.82
CA GLU A 59 -7.04 -2.50 -9.67
C GLU A 59 -7.61 -1.21 -9.10
N LEU A 60 -6.81 -0.15 -8.98
CA LEU A 60 -7.24 1.16 -8.48
C LEU A 60 -8.19 1.87 -9.46
N GLU A 61 -7.93 1.77 -10.77
CA GLU A 61 -8.78 2.32 -11.82
C GLU A 61 -10.14 1.62 -11.87
N SER A 62 -10.21 0.32 -11.56
CA SER A 62 -11.46 -0.43 -11.47
C SER A 62 -12.39 0.04 -10.32
N LYS A 63 -11.89 0.85 -9.38
CA LYS A 63 -12.59 1.26 -8.16
C LYS A 63 -12.92 2.77 -8.19
N PRO A 64 -14.04 3.18 -8.81
CA PRO A 64 -14.36 4.60 -9.03
C PRO A 64 -14.66 5.39 -7.75
N TRP A 65 -14.90 4.69 -6.63
CA TRP A 65 -15.12 5.31 -5.32
C TRP A 65 -13.81 5.79 -4.66
N ILE A 66 -12.64 5.42 -5.19
CA ILE A 66 -11.34 5.92 -4.75
C ILE A 66 -11.04 7.21 -5.52
N SER A 67 -10.74 8.29 -4.80
CA SER A 67 -10.37 9.56 -5.43
C SER A 67 -9.06 9.46 -6.20
N GLU A 68 -8.95 10.23 -7.28
CA GLU A 68 -7.76 10.22 -8.13
C GLU A 68 -6.49 10.61 -7.37
N THR A 69 -6.60 11.57 -6.44
CA THR A 69 -5.51 11.95 -5.55
C THR A 69 -5.00 10.79 -4.70
N ASN A 70 -5.90 9.93 -4.19
CA ASN A 70 -5.51 8.77 -3.40
C ASN A 70 -4.85 7.70 -4.28
N LYS A 71 -5.35 7.49 -5.51
CA LYS A 71 -4.72 6.57 -6.46
C LYS A 71 -3.29 6.99 -6.79
N ILE A 72 -3.09 8.26 -7.15
CA ILE A 72 -1.77 8.84 -7.45
C ILE A 72 -0.84 8.69 -6.23
N HIS A 73 -1.34 8.99 -5.03
CA HIS A 73 -0.55 8.86 -3.80
C HIS A 73 -0.07 7.42 -3.56
N LEU A 74 -0.96 6.44 -3.70
CA LEU A 74 -0.64 5.02 -3.55
C LEU A 74 0.35 4.52 -4.61
N LEU A 75 0.15 4.92 -5.86
CA LEU A 75 1.04 4.54 -6.96
C LEU A 75 2.43 5.13 -6.80
N ASN A 76 2.55 6.39 -6.34
CA ASN A 76 3.84 6.99 -6.04
C ASN A 76 4.56 6.27 -4.89
N GLN A 77 3.84 5.89 -3.84
CA GLN A 77 4.39 5.08 -2.75
C GLN A 77 4.86 3.70 -3.22
N ALA A 78 4.10 3.06 -4.13
CA ALA A 78 4.48 1.80 -4.74
C ALA A 78 5.75 1.96 -5.59
N THR A 79 5.86 3.03 -6.38
CA THR A 79 7.09 3.35 -7.13
C THR A 79 8.29 3.53 -6.20
N GLU A 80 8.12 4.27 -5.10
CA GLU A 80 9.21 4.52 -4.15
C GLU A 80 9.77 3.23 -3.53
N ILE A 81 8.89 2.32 -3.09
CA ILE A 81 9.34 1.05 -2.48
C ILE A 81 9.92 0.08 -3.52
N ILE A 82 9.39 0.06 -4.75
CA ILE A 82 9.94 -0.75 -5.85
C ILE A 82 11.35 -0.27 -6.18
N ASN A 83 11.54 1.04 -6.37
CA ASN A 83 12.86 1.61 -6.66
C ASN A 83 13.85 1.32 -5.53
N TYR A 84 13.41 1.48 -4.28
CA TYR A 84 14.24 1.15 -3.12
C TYR A 84 14.64 -0.33 -3.07
N TRP A 85 13.72 -1.25 -3.37
CA TRP A 85 14.03 -2.67 -3.46
C TRP A 85 15.00 -2.99 -4.60
N GLN A 86 14.89 -2.31 -5.76
CA GLN A 86 15.80 -2.49 -6.89
C GLN A 86 17.23 -2.00 -6.57
N GLU A 87 17.37 -0.88 -5.86
CA GLU A 87 18.67 -0.28 -5.53
C GLU A 87 19.34 -0.98 -4.33
N GLU A 88 18.58 -1.26 -3.28
CA GLU A 88 19.10 -1.62 -1.96
C GLU A 88 18.57 -2.96 -1.43
N GLY A 89 17.76 -3.69 -2.21
CA GLY A 89 17.04 -4.89 -1.76
C GLY A 89 17.92 -6.02 -1.25
N GLN A 90 19.12 -6.19 -1.81
CA GLN A 90 20.08 -7.22 -1.37
C GLN A 90 20.88 -6.84 -0.12
N LYS A 91 20.95 -5.54 0.21
CA LYS A 91 21.78 -5.00 1.31
C LYS A 91 20.96 -4.60 2.53
N SER A 92 19.67 -4.37 2.34
CA SER A 92 18.79 -3.83 3.38
C SER A 92 18.10 -4.94 4.16
N SER A 93 18.26 -4.91 5.49
CA SER A 93 17.48 -5.76 6.38
C SER A 93 16.08 -5.16 6.60
N LEU A 94 15.08 -6.03 6.80
CA LEU A 94 13.70 -5.65 7.07
C LEU A 94 13.53 -4.51 8.11
N PRO A 95 14.25 -4.49 9.25
CA PRO A 95 14.14 -3.40 10.23
C PRO A 95 14.54 -2.03 9.68
N ILE A 96 15.56 -1.96 8.81
CA ILE A 96 16.00 -0.70 8.17
C ILE A 96 14.91 -0.20 7.22
N VAL A 97 14.33 -1.12 6.44
CA VAL A 97 13.24 -0.79 5.50
C VAL A 97 12.00 -0.31 6.26
N GLN A 98 11.62 -1.01 7.33
CA GLN A 98 10.50 -0.61 8.19
C GLN A 98 10.71 0.77 8.82
N ALA A 99 11.93 1.11 9.24
CA ALA A 99 12.26 2.43 9.76
C ALA A 99 12.16 3.53 8.69
N LYS A 100 12.50 3.22 7.44
CA LYS A 100 12.38 4.16 6.31
C LYS A 100 10.92 4.36 5.87
N PHE A 101 10.11 3.31 5.96
CA PHE A 101 8.72 3.29 5.52
C PHE A 101 7.74 2.95 6.66
N PRO A 102 7.63 3.81 7.69
CA PRO A 102 6.83 3.50 8.89
C PRO A 102 5.32 3.42 8.63
N ASN A 103 4.85 3.93 7.48
CA ASN A 103 3.43 3.93 7.10
C ASN A 103 3.01 2.66 6.36
N PHE A 104 3.95 1.77 6.01
CA PHE A 104 3.67 0.52 5.32
C PHE A 104 3.62 -0.64 6.29
N ILE A 105 2.79 -1.63 5.97
CA ILE A 105 2.71 -2.87 6.73
C ILE A 105 3.62 -3.88 6.04
N PHE A 106 4.76 -4.16 6.65
CA PHE A 106 5.67 -5.19 6.16
C PHE A 106 5.26 -6.58 6.67
N SER A 107 5.37 -7.55 5.81
CA SER A 107 5.16 -8.97 6.06
C SER A 107 6.27 -9.76 5.35
N GLY A 108 6.54 -10.97 5.83
CA GLY A 108 7.75 -11.69 5.48
C GLY A 108 8.68 -11.67 6.68
N SER A 109 8.86 -12.82 7.30
CA SER A 109 9.95 -13.05 8.22
C SER A 109 11.12 -13.59 7.40
N CYS A 110 12.31 -13.18 7.80
CA CYS A 110 13.54 -13.93 7.61
C CYS A 110 13.31 -15.44 7.77
#